data_AF-A0A7Z9IPE5-F1
#
_entry.id   AF-A0A7Z9IPE5-F1
#
_cell.length_a   1.000
_cell.length_b   1.000
_cell.length_c   1.000
_cell.angle_alpha   90.00
_cell.angle_beta   90.00
_cell.angle_gamma   90.00
#
_symmetry.space_group_name_H-M   'P 1'
#
loop_
_entity.id
_entity.type
_entity.pdbx_description
1 polymer ?
#
loop_
_entity_poly.entity_id
_entity_poly.type
_entity_poly.pdbx_seq_one_letter_code
_entity_poly.pdbx_strand_id
1 'polypeptide(L)' 'MAKKKSSPSFEEALQKLESLVEKMESGDTSLERSLEWFEEGMHLIKACREQLENAEQKVQSLIKDSDGNLDLEELE' A
#
# COMPACT_ATOMS: atom_id res chain seq x y z
N MET A 1 12.98 19.55 17.17
CA MET A 1 12.79 18.08 17.02
C MET A 1 12.27 17.84 15.61
N ALA A 2 13.11 17.25 14.74
CA ALA A 2 12.78 17.06 13.33
C ALA A 2 11.73 15.94 13.21
N LYS A 3 10.54 16.31 12.70
CA LYS A 3 9.44 15.37 12.42
C LYS A 3 9.91 14.42 11.33
N LYS A 4 10.38 13.22 11.72
CA LYS A 4 10.63 12.10 10.82
C LYS A 4 9.34 11.94 10.00
N LYS A 5 9.41 12.16 8.69
CA LYS A 5 8.33 11.80 7.77
C LYS A 5 8.21 10.28 7.85
N SER A 6 7.38 9.80 8.79
CA SER A 6 6.96 8.41 8.79
C SER A 6 6.18 8.20 7.51
N SER A 7 6.51 7.13 6.79
CA SER A 7 5.68 6.64 5.68
C SER A 7 4.23 6.53 6.16
N PRO A 8 3.24 6.90 5.32
CA PRO A 8 1.83 6.78 5.70
C PRO A 8 1.51 5.34 6.12
N SER A 9 0.64 5.15 7.11
CA SER A 9 0.12 3.81 7.41
C SER A 9 -0.62 3.25 6.21
N PHE A 10 -0.85 1.93 6.19
CA PHE A 10 -1.60 1.26 5.14
C PHE A 10 -2.99 1.91 4.95
N GLU A 11 -3.69 2.16 6.05
CA GLU A 11 -5.01 2.80 6.06
C GLU A 11 -4.96 4.22 5.50
N GLU A 12 -3.94 5.01 5.88
CA GLU A 12 -3.76 6.36 5.34
C GLU A 12 -3.45 6.36 3.83
N ALA A 13 -2.64 5.40 3.37
CA ALA A 13 -2.30 5.26 1.96
C ALA A 13 -3.52 4.82 1.13
N LEU A 14 -4.31 3.90 1.66
CA LEU A 14 -5.55 3.43 1.05
C LEU A 14 -6.58 4.56 0.95
N GLN A 15 -6.82 5.29 2.03
CA GLN A 15 -7.77 6.40 2.05
C GLN A 15 -7.39 7.52 1.06
N LYS A 16 -6.08 7.78 0.91
CA LYS A 16 -5.58 8.73 -0.09
C LYS A 16 -5.82 8.23 -1.52
N LEU A 17 -5.63 6.93 -1.76
CA LEU A 17 -5.88 6.34 -3.08
C LEU A 17 -7.36 6.44 -3.45
N GLU A 18 -8.27 6.12 -2.53
CA GLU A 18 -9.72 6.28 -2.72
C GLU A 18 -10.10 7.72 -3.04
N SER A 19 -9.57 8.67 -2.26
CA SER A 19 -9.80 10.10 -2.48
C SER A 19 -9.25 10.60 -3.82
N LEU A 20 -8.19 9.98 -4.32
CA LEU A 20 -7.57 10.31 -5.60
C LEU A 20 -8.41 9.76 -6.76
N VAL A 21 -8.92 8.52 -6.63
CA VAL A 21 -9.85 7.93 -7.60
C VAL A 21 -11.13 8.75 -7.71
N GLU A 22 -11.72 9.16 -6.59
CA GLU A 22 -12.93 9.99 -6.59
C GLU A 22 -12.73 11.32 -7.34
N LYS A 23 -11.55 11.94 -7.18
CA LYS A 23 -11.17 13.15 -7.93
C LYS A 23 -10.99 12.89 -9.42
N MET A 24 -10.38 11.76 -9.79
CA MET A 24 -10.23 11.35 -11.20
C MET A 24 -11.58 11.11 -11.87
N GLU A 25 -12.54 10.51 -11.16
CA GLU A 25 -13.88 10.22 -11.66
C GLU A 25 -14.77 11.47 -11.79
N SER A 26 -14.45 12.54 -11.05
CA SER A 26 -15.20 13.80 -11.08
C SER A 26 -15.09 14.54 -12.44
N GLY A 27 -14.17 14.15 -13.32
CA GLY A 27 -14.16 14.53 -14.73
C GLY A 27 -13.73 15.96 -15.08
N ASP A 28 -13.50 16.84 -14.10
CA ASP A 28 -13.16 18.26 -14.30
C ASP A 28 -11.64 18.51 -14.14
N THR A 29 -10.82 17.76 -14.87
CA THR A 29 -9.36 17.72 -14.65
C THR A 29 -8.58 17.77 -15.96
N SER A 30 -7.52 18.57 -16.00
CA SER A 30 -6.62 18.64 -17.15
C SER A 30 -5.80 17.36 -17.30
N LEU A 31 -5.34 17.07 -18.51
CA LEU A 31 -4.49 15.90 -18.79
C LEU A 31 -3.24 15.85 -17.88
N GLU A 32 -2.60 17.00 -17.65
CA GLU A 32 -1.43 17.12 -16.77
C GLU A 32 -1.77 16.70 -15.33
N ARG A 33 -2.90 17.16 -14.81
CA ARG A 33 -3.37 16.80 -13.47
C ARG A 33 -3.73 15.32 -13.36
N SER A 34 -4.34 14.75 -14.39
CA SER A 34 -4.63 13.31 -14.45
C SER A 34 -3.34 12.47 -14.44
N LEU A 35 -2.26 12.94 -15.07
CA LEU A 35 -0.96 12.29 -15.03
C LEU A 35 -0.32 12.39 -13.64
N GLU A 36 -0.38 13.56 -12.99
CA GLU A 36 0.10 13.71 -11.61
C GLU A 36 -0.63 12.76 -10.65
N TRP A 37 -1.97 12.68 -10.75
CA TRP A 37 -2.77 11.78 -9.92
C TRP A 37 -2.45 10.32 -10.21
N PHE A 38 -2.26 9.95 -11.46
CA PHE A 38 -1.86 8.59 -11.81
C PHE A 38 -0.51 8.20 -11.18
N GLU A 39 0.49 9.09 -11.24
CA GLU A 39 1.80 8.86 -10.63
C GLU A 39 1.70 8.72 -9.11
N GLU A 40 0.93 9.60 -8.46
CA GLU A 40 0.70 9.54 -7.01
C GLU A 40 -0.07 8.27 -6.62
N GLY A 41 -1.09 7.88 -7.39
CA GLY A 41 -1.82 6.63 -7.19
C GLY A 41 -0.92 5.40 -7.30
N MET A 42 -0.02 5.36 -8.29
CA MET A 42 0.98 4.29 -8.43
C MET A 42 1.93 4.22 -7.22
N HIS A 43 2.33 5.37 -6.68
CA HIS A 43 3.17 5.41 -5.48
C HIS A 43 2.43 4.87 -4.25
N LEU A 44 1.16 5.24 -4.07
CA LEU A 44 0.32 4.76 -2.97
C LEU A 44 0.08 3.25 -3.06
N ILE A 45 -0.22 2.72 -4.26
CA ILE A 45 -0.38 1.28 -4.50
C ILE A 45 0.90 0.52 -4.13
N LYS A 46 2.07 1.03 -4.54
CA LYS A 46 3.35 0.42 -4.20
C LYS A 46 3.57 0.39 -2.68
N ALA A 47 3.29 1.50 -2.00
CA ALA A 47 3.42 1.58 -0.55
C ALA A 47 2.49 0.60 0.17
N CYS A 48 1.23 0.46 -0.29
CA CYS A 48 0.29 -0.51 0.25
C CYS A 48 0.79 -1.95 0.07
N ARG A 49 1.29 -2.31 -1.11
CA ARG A 49 1.84 -3.64 -1.41
C ARG A 49 3.03 -3.97 -0.52
N GLU A 50 3.98 -3.05 -0.37
CA GLU A 50 5.14 -3.24 0.50
C GLU A 50 4.71 -3.48 1.95
N GLN A 51 3.71 -2.75 2.45
CA GLN A 51 3.22 -2.96 3.81
C GLN A 51 2.52 -4.31 4.00
N LEU A 52 1.73 -4.74 3.03
CA LEU A 52 1.09 -6.06 3.05
C LEU A 52 2.12 -7.19 3.01
N GLU A 53 3.13 -7.09 2.14
CA GLU A 53 4.20 -8.09 2.05
C GLU A 53 4.98 -8.20 3.37
N ASN A 54 5.32 -7.06 3.99
CA ASN A 54 5.98 -7.06 5.30
C ASN A 54 5.10 -7.67 6.40
N ALA A 55 3.78 -7.42 6.36
CA ALA A 55 2.84 -8.01 7.31
C ALA A 55 2.74 -9.53 7.12
N GLU A 56 2.66 -9.99 5.88
CA GLU A 56 2.63 -11.42 5.54
C GLU A 56 3.90 -12.13 6.02
N GLN A 57 5.08 -11.61 5.72
CA GLN A 57 6.35 -12.18 6.17
C GLN A 57 6.44 -12.26 7.70
N LYS A 58 5.92 -11.26 8.40
CA LYS A 58 5.90 -11.24 9.86
C LYS A 58 4.95 -12.30 10.41
N VAL A 59 3.78 -12.48 9.81
CA VAL A 59 2.82 -13.53 10.17
C VAL A 59 3.44 -14.91 9.93
N GLN A 60 4.04 -15.13 8.75
CA GLN A 60 4.75 -16.38 8.44
C GLN A 60 5.86 -16.67 9.46
N SER A 61 6.66 -15.68 9.84
CA SER A 61 7.70 -15.86 10.86
C SER A 61 7.11 -16.28 12.21
N LEU A 62 6.07 -15.60 12.68
CA LEU A 62 5.42 -15.92 13.97
C LEU A 62 4.78 -17.31 14.00
N ILE A 63 4.21 -17.77 12.89
CA ILE A 63 3.65 -19.12 12.77
C ILE A 63 4.78 -20.16 12.80
N LYS A 64 5.91 -19.89 12.11
CA LYS A 64 7.10 -20.75 12.11
C LYS A 64 7.64 -20.98 13.52
N ASP A 65 7.70 -19.92 14.32
CA ASP A 65 8.21 -19.97 15.69
C ASP A 65 7.26 -20.67 16.69
N SER A 66 5.94 -20.72 16.40
CA SER A 66 4.94 -21.24 17.34
C SER A 66 4.60 -22.72 17.14
N ASP A 67 4.74 -23.29 15.94
CA ASP A 67 4.40 -24.70 15.65
C ASP A 67 5.52 -25.48 14.93
N GLY A 68 6.63 -24.83 14.54
CA GLY A 68 7.81 -25.51 13.98
C GLY A 68 7.62 -26.16 12.61
N ASN A 69 6.44 -26.10 12.01
CA ASN A 69 6.20 -26.57 10.64
C ASN A 69 5.30 -25.58 9.87
N LEU A 70 5.74 -25.15 8.70
CA LEU A 70 4.96 -24.34 7.77
C LEU A 70 5.01 -25.01 6.40
N ASP A 71 3.99 -25.82 6.11
CA ASP A 71 3.64 -26.17 4.74
C ASP A 71 2.87 -24.99 4.14
N LEU A 72 3.61 -24.01 3.65
CA LEU A 72 3.10 -23.04 2.69
C LEU A 72 3.31 -23.69 1.32
N GLU A 73 2.34 -24.46 0.85
CA GLU A 73 2.27 -24.75 -0.58
C GLU A 73 2.16 -23.39 -1.29
N GLU A 74 3.19 -23.07 -2.08
CA GLU A 74 3.21 -21.97 -3.04
C GLU A 74 1.89 -21.95 -3.79
N LEU A 75 1.05 -20.95 -3.51
CA LEU A 75 -0.08 -20.64 -4.38
C LEU A 75 0.50 -19.99 -5.64
N GLU A 76 0.62 -20.77 -6.70
CA GLU A 76 0.85 -20.31 -8.08
C GLU A 76 -0.19 -19.28 -8.55
#